data_AF-A0A3Q2VMC6-F1
#
_entry.id   AF-A0A3Q2VMC6-F1
#
_cell.length_a   1.000
_cell.length_b   1.000
_cell.length_c   1.000
_cell.angle_alpha   90.00
_cell.angle_beta   90.00
_cell.angle_gamma   90.00
#
_symmetry.space_group_name_H-M   'P 1'
#
loop_
_entity.id
_entity.type
_entity.pdbx_description
1 polymer ?
#
loop_
_entity_poly.entity_id
_entity_poly.type
_entity_poly.pdbx_seq_one_letter_code
_entity_poly.pdbx_strand_id
1 'polypeptide(L)'
;CDSSLSFVLAEENSKITTPQVKILEPSKHECRNSKDKKRKKTLVCVASGFYPDHVEVYWQVNGKNVTDGVATDEAAERIETPPVSYRITSRLRVSAKDWYTEGKNFSCIVSFNNGTGTTKHFGEISGVEDKEDGGMGREKYLRITNKAKLSYAVFIFKSCLYGAFVGFLVWRLQVC
;
A
#
# COMPACT_ATOMS: atom_id res chain seq x y z
N CYS A 1 -20.34 22.24 -42.49
CA CYS A 1 -19.46 23.39 -42.22
C CYS A 1 -20.35 24.37 -41.46
N ASP A 2 -20.36 24.42 -40.13
CA ASP A 2 -19.24 24.85 -39.33
C ASP A 2 -19.54 24.57 -37.85
N SER A 3 -19.35 23.31 -37.43
CA SER A 3 -19.50 22.93 -36.01
C SER A 3 -18.16 22.87 -35.28
N SER A 4 -17.07 23.26 -35.95
CA SER A 4 -15.72 23.32 -35.39
C SER A 4 -15.42 24.66 -34.72
N LEU A 5 -16.07 25.76 -35.12
CA LEU A 5 -15.81 27.08 -34.51
C LEU A 5 -16.38 27.24 -33.09
N SER A 6 -17.39 26.47 -32.69
CA SER A 6 -17.96 26.57 -31.34
C SER A 6 -17.13 25.88 -30.25
N PHE A 7 -16.24 24.96 -30.61
CA PHE A 7 -15.31 24.32 -29.65
C PHE A 7 -14.06 25.16 -29.40
N VAL A 8 -13.59 25.90 -30.42
CA VAL A 8 -12.35 26.71 -30.34
C VAL A 8 -12.52 27.96 -29.47
N LEU A 9 -13.74 28.49 -29.34
CA LEU A 9 -13.99 29.74 -28.61
C LEU A 9 -14.13 29.59 -27.07
N ALA A 10 -14.01 28.39 -26.51
CA ALA A 10 -14.15 28.16 -25.07
C ALA A 10 -12.82 28.05 -24.30
N GLU A 11 -11.66 28.11 -24.96
CA GLU A 11 -10.35 28.03 -24.28
C GLU A 11 -9.81 29.40 -23.82
N GLU A 12 -10.35 30.51 -24.33
CA GLU A 12 -9.68 31.82 -24.26
C GLU A 12 -9.89 32.62 -22.95
N ASN A 13 -10.47 32.02 -21.90
CA ASN A 13 -10.52 32.66 -20.57
C ASN A 13 -10.49 31.68 -19.38
N SER A 14 -9.89 30.50 -19.58
CA SER A 14 -9.79 29.49 -18.52
C SER A 14 -8.88 29.99 -17.39
N LYS A 15 -9.48 30.25 -16.22
CA LYS A 15 -8.77 30.71 -15.01
C LYS A 15 -7.73 29.67 -14.58
N ILE A 16 -6.46 30.07 -14.56
CA ILE A 16 -5.36 29.28 -14.01
C ILE A 16 -5.69 28.84 -12.59
N THR A 17 -5.60 27.54 -12.34
CA THR A 17 -5.88 26.96 -11.02
C THR A 17 -4.71 26.05 -10.62
N THR A 18 -4.26 26.19 -9.37
CA THR A 18 -3.12 25.43 -8.83
C THR A 18 -3.53 24.04 -8.36
N PRO A 19 -2.64 23.02 -8.46
CA PRO A 19 -2.96 21.67 -8.05
C PRO A 19 -3.10 21.54 -6.53
N GLN A 20 -4.14 20.83 -6.11
CA GLN A 20 -4.22 20.30 -4.74
C GLN A 20 -3.58 18.93 -4.70
N VAL A 21 -2.58 18.76 -3.84
CA VAL A 21 -1.80 17.53 -3.73
C VAL A 21 -2.20 16.78 -2.46
N LYS A 22 -2.61 15.53 -2.61
CA LYS A 22 -2.93 14.64 -1.49
C LYS A 22 -2.24 13.31 -1.66
N ILE A 23 -1.63 12.82 -0.58
CA ILE A 23 -1.09 11.46 -0.53
C ILE A 23 -2.10 10.56 0.19
N LEU A 24 -2.40 9.43 -0.43
CA LEU A 24 -3.20 8.36 0.12
C LEU A 24 -2.28 7.31 0.73
N GLU A 25 -2.61 6.90 1.96
CA GLU A 25 -1.89 5.83 2.66
C GLU A 25 -2.05 4.48 1.95
N PRO A 26 -1.09 3.55 2.14
CA PRO A 26 -1.18 2.22 1.57
C PRO A 26 -2.40 1.46 2.09
N SER A 27 -3.05 0.70 1.22
CA SER A 27 -4.16 -0.16 1.63
C SER A 27 -3.72 -1.18 2.69
N LYS A 28 -4.56 -1.38 3.71
CA LYS A 28 -4.36 -2.40 4.75
C LYS A 28 -4.24 -3.80 4.12
N HIS A 29 -5.09 -4.07 3.13
CA HIS A 29 -5.19 -5.37 2.45
C HIS A 29 -4.40 -5.44 1.14
N GLU A 30 -3.34 -4.65 0.99
CA GLU A 30 -2.48 -4.72 -0.19
C GLU A 30 -1.96 -6.15 -0.43
N CYS A 31 -2.33 -6.71 -1.58
CA CYS A 31 -2.02 -8.10 -1.92
C CYS A 31 -0.52 -8.32 -1.95
N ARG A 32 -0.06 -9.38 -1.26
CA ARG A 32 1.33 -9.81 -1.35
C ARG A 32 1.54 -10.54 -2.68
N ASN A 33 2.42 -10.01 -3.52
CA ASN A 33 2.93 -10.80 -4.64
C ASN A 33 3.82 -11.92 -4.08
N SER A 34 3.47 -13.17 -4.36
CA SER A 34 4.24 -14.35 -3.91
C SER A 34 5.69 -14.39 -4.45
N LYS A 35 5.94 -13.70 -5.57
CA LYS A 35 7.28 -13.53 -6.17
C LYS A 35 8.16 -12.53 -5.41
N ASP A 36 7.55 -11.55 -4.73
CA ASP A 36 8.27 -10.57 -3.92
C ASP A 36 8.46 -11.13 -2.50
N LYS A 37 9.66 -11.63 -2.19
CA LYS A 37 10.01 -12.11 -0.83
C LYS A 37 9.83 -11.03 0.27
N LYS A 38 9.74 -9.75 -0.11
CA LYS A 38 9.60 -8.60 0.80
C LYS A 38 8.21 -8.00 0.66
N ARG A 39 7.51 -7.79 1.78
CA ARG A 39 6.26 -7.01 1.79
C ARG A 39 6.55 -5.60 1.28
N LYS A 40 5.81 -5.15 0.27
CA LYS A 40 5.85 -3.79 -0.25
C LYS A 40 4.58 -3.04 0.14
N LYS A 41 4.66 -1.72 0.13
CA LYS A 41 3.55 -0.80 0.36
C LYS A 41 3.49 0.23 -0.75
N THR A 42 2.29 0.53 -1.23
CA THR A 42 2.08 1.48 -2.33
C THR A 42 1.43 2.75 -1.81
N LEU A 43 2.14 3.87 -1.90
CA LEU A 43 1.62 5.22 -1.67
C LEU A 43 1.06 5.77 -2.98
N VAL A 44 -0.02 6.54 -2.92
CA VAL A 44 -0.63 7.16 -4.10
C VAL A 44 -0.73 8.67 -3.88
N CYS A 45 -0.04 9.44 -4.71
CA CYS A 45 -0.19 10.88 -4.80
C CYS A 45 -1.26 11.21 -5.84
N VAL A 46 -2.21 12.03 -5.46
CA VAL A 46 -3.25 12.56 -6.32
C VAL A 46 -3.07 14.07 -6.36
N ALA A 47 -2.79 14.60 -7.55
CA ALA A 47 -2.82 16.02 -7.82
C ALA A 47 -4.08 16.31 -8.62
N SER A 48 -4.93 17.23 -8.17
CA SER A 48 -6.24 17.48 -8.79
C SER A 48 -6.63 18.95 -8.76
N GLY A 49 -7.52 19.33 -9.67
CA GLY A 49 -8.12 20.67 -9.71
C GLY A 49 -7.21 21.72 -10.32
N PHE A 50 -6.20 21.32 -11.11
CA PHE A 50 -5.28 22.26 -11.75
C PHE A 50 -5.65 22.55 -13.20
N TYR A 51 -5.24 23.72 -13.68
CA TYR A 51 -5.35 24.12 -15.09
C TYR A 51 -4.28 25.20 -15.37
N PRO A 52 -3.47 25.12 -16.45
CA PRO A 52 -3.44 24.10 -17.52
C PRO A 52 -2.87 22.74 -17.07
N ASP A 53 -2.65 21.79 -17.98
CA ASP A 53 -2.23 20.40 -17.65
C ASP A 53 -0.72 20.20 -17.44
N HIS A 54 0.08 21.27 -17.55
CA HIS A 54 1.53 21.21 -17.48
C HIS A 54 2.04 20.97 -16.06
N VAL A 55 2.20 19.70 -15.70
CA VAL A 55 2.71 19.27 -14.40
C VAL A 55 3.79 18.19 -14.51
N GLU A 56 4.77 18.26 -13.61
CA GLU A 56 5.73 17.17 -13.39
C GLU A 56 5.63 16.68 -11.95
N VAL A 57 5.57 15.37 -11.76
CA VAL A 57 5.43 14.76 -10.43
C VAL A 57 6.69 13.99 -10.06
N TYR A 58 7.24 14.27 -8.88
CA TYR A 58 8.39 13.57 -8.34
C TYR A 58 8.21 13.27 -6.85
N TRP A 59 8.93 12.27 -6.37
CA TRP A 59 8.84 11.81 -4.98
C TRP A 59 10.13 12.08 -4.23
N GLN A 60 9.98 12.39 -2.95
CA GLN A 60 11.06 12.47 -1.98
C GLN A 60 10.80 11.56 -0.79
N VAL A 61 11.85 10.92 -0.30
CA VAL A 61 11.85 10.16 0.95
C VAL A 61 12.92 10.76 1.85
N ASN A 62 12.53 11.27 3.02
CA ASN A 62 13.40 12.02 3.93
C ASN A 62 14.16 13.15 3.21
N GLY A 63 13.47 13.90 2.35
CA GLY A 63 14.03 15.02 1.58
C GLY A 63 14.96 14.62 0.42
N LYS A 64 15.12 13.32 0.13
CA LYS A 64 15.94 12.84 -1.00
C LYS A 64 15.05 12.37 -2.15
N ASN A 65 15.34 12.83 -3.36
CA ASN A 65 14.61 12.41 -4.56
C ASN A 65 14.72 10.89 -4.76
N VAL A 66 13.60 10.25 -5.08
CA VAL A 66 13.53 8.83 -5.40
C VAL A 66 12.85 8.61 -6.75
N THR A 67 13.38 7.68 -7.52
CA THR A 67 12.82 7.23 -8.80
C THR A 67 12.50 5.74 -8.80
N ASP A 68 13.12 4.97 -7.90
CA ASP A 68 12.84 3.55 -7.74
C ASP A 68 11.42 3.33 -7.21
N GLY A 69 10.69 2.42 -7.85
CA GLY A 69 9.30 2.12 -7.52
C GLY A 69 8.29 3.24 -7.82
N VAL A 70 8.71 4.32 -8.50
CA VAL A 70 7.81 5.41 -8.93
C VAL A 70 7.14 5.05 -10.26
N ALA A 71 5.83 5.25 -10.32
CA ALA A 71 5.04 5.13 -11.54
C ALA A 71 4.01 6.27 -11.59
N THR A 72 4.26 7.26 -12.44
CA THR A 72 3.37 8.39 -12.71
C THR A 72 2.51 8.09 -13.93
N ASP A 73 1.25 8.52 -13.94
CA ASP A 73 0.38 8.40 -15.11
C ASP A 73 0.99 9.18 -16.30
N GLU A 74 0.81 8.66 -17.51
CA GLU A 74 1.44 9.21 -18.73
C GLU A 74 0.89 10.60 -19.10
N ALA A 75 -0.39 10.85 -18.83
CA ALA A 75 -1.06 12.11 -19.10
C ALA A 75 -2.03 12.47 -17.97
N ALA A 76 -2.30 13.76 -17.80
CA ALA A 76 -3.32 14.24 -16.88
C ALA A 76 -4.72 13.99 -17.45
N GLU A 77 -5.59 13.43 -16.62
CA GLU A 77 -7.00 13.22 -16.92
C GLU A 77 -7.75 14.55 -16.88
N ARG A 78 -8.50 14.86 -17.94
CA ARG A 78 -9.34 16.05 -18.02
C ARG A 78 -10.68 15.79 -17.32
N ILE A 79 -11.03 16.66 -16.38
CA ILE A 79 -12.31 16.69 -15.67
C ILE A 79 -13.18 17.76 -16.31
N GLU A 80 -14.25 17.33 -16.98
CA GLU A 80 -15.15 18.22 -17.74
C GLU A 80 -16.18 18.96 -16.86
N THR A 81 -16.17 18.73 -15.55
CA THR A 81 -17.04 19.44 -14.60
C THR A 81 -16.63 20.91 -14.54
N PRO A 82 -17.52 21.88 -14.83
CA PRO A 82 -17.18 23.30 -14.77
C PRO A 82 -16.82 23.75 -13.34
N PRO A 83 -15.70 24.49 -13.12
CA PRO A 83 -14.70 24.84 -14.11
C PRO A 83 -13.82 23.64 -14.50
N VAL A 84 -13.54 23.50 -15.80
CA VAL A 84 -12.71 22.43 -16.35
C VAL A 84 -11.36 22.41 -15.63
N SER A 85 -10.93 21.21 -15.22
CA SER A 85 -9.68 21.02 -14.50
C SER A 85 -9.04 19.69 -14.85
N TYR A 86 -7.81 19.47 -14.40
CA TYR A 86 -7.03 18.27 -14.62
C TYR A 86 -6.73 17.53 -13.33
N ARG A 87 -6.48 16.23 -13.47
CA ARG A 87 -6.05 15.32 -12.40
C ARG A 87 -4.93 14.41 -12.90
N ILE A 88 -3.89 14.23 -12.11
CA ILE A 88 -2.83 13.26 -12.38
C ILE A 88 -2.54 12.45 -11.12
N THR A 89 -2.24 11.16 -11.27
CA THR A 89 -1.82 10.31 -10.15
C THR A 89 -0.41 9.78 -10.33
N SER A 90 0.30 9.67 -9.21
CA SER A 90 1.62 9.04 -9.15
C SER A 90 1.67 8.05 -8.00
N ARG A 91 2.30 6.90 -8.22
CA ARG A 91 2.37 5.79 -7.27
C ARG A 91 3.82 5.58 -6.87
N LEU A 92 4.08 5.44 -5.57
CA LEU A 92 5.40 5.13 -5.04
C LEU A 92 5.33 3.79 -4.30
N ARG A 93 6.07 2.80 -4.80
CA ARG A 93 6.23 1.50 -4.15
C ARG A 93 7.45 1.50 -3.23
N VAL A 94 7.21 1.33 -1.93
CA VAL A 94 8.24 1.27 -0.89
C VAL A 94 8.24 -0.09 -0.20
N SER A 95 9.30 -0.39 0.56
CA SER A 95 9.28 -1.58 1.41
C SER A 95 8.34 -1.35 2.60
N ALA A 96 7.69 -2.41 3.08
CA ALA A 96 6.85 -2.31 4.28
C ALA A 96 7.66 -1.87 5.50
N LYS A 97 8.95 -2.25 5.59
CA LYS A 97 9.84 -1.78 6.65
C LYS A 97 9.97 -0.26 6.65
N ASP A 98 10.14 0.33 5.46
CA ASP A 98 10.26 1.78 5.31
C ASP A 98 8.96 2.48 5.66
N TRP A 99 7.83 1.98 5.19
CA TRP A 99 6.52 2.55 5.53
C TRP A 99 6.24 2.50 7.03
N TYR A 100 6.61 1.40 7.69
CA TYR A 100 6.39 1.23 9.12
C TYR A 100 7.49 1.82 10.02
N THR A 101 8.41 2.59 9.45
CA THR A 101 9.43 3.30 10.22
C THR A 101 8.87 4.65 10.63
N GLU A 102 8.66 4.85 11.93
CA GLU A 102 8.26 6.15 12.46
C GLU A 102 9.31 7.22 12.14
N GLY A 103 8.85 8.44 11.83
CA GLY A 103 9.72 9.55 11.45
C GLY A 103 10.28 9.48 10.02
N LYS A 104 9.99 8.40 9.28
CA LYS A 104 10.29 8.36 7.84
C LYS A 104 9.22 9.11 7.07
N ASN A 105 9.64 10.12 6.33
CA ASN A 105 8.76 11.07 5.68
C ASN A 105 8.72 10.85 4.17
N PHE A 106 7.52 10.84 3.60
CA PHE A 106 7.26 10.64 2.17
C PHE A 106 6.56 11.88 1.63
N SER A 107 7.22 12.56 0.69
CA SER A 107 6.70 13.78 0.09
C SER A 107 6.51 13.57 -1.41
N CYS A 108 5.35 13.96 -1.92
CA CYS A 108 5.06 14.01 -3.35
C CYS A 108 5.08 15.47 -3.75
N ILE A 109 5.90 15.83 -4.74
CA ILE A 109 6.03 17.19 -5.22
C ILE A 109 5.56 17.27 -6.66
N VAL A 110 4.73 18.27 -6.92
CA VAL A 110 4.13 18.59 -8.20
C VAL A 110 4.65 19.96 -8.64
N SER A 111 5.47 19.95 -9.68
CA SER A 111 5.95 21.14 -10.36
C SER A 111 4.89 21.56 -11.37
N PHE A 112 4.18 22.66 -11.10
CA PHE A 112 3.10 23.17 -11.94
C PHE A 112 3.56 24.40 -12.71
N ASN A 113 3.42 24.35 -14.04
CA ASN A 113 3.72 25.48 -14.92
C ASN A 113 2.42 26.18 -15.33
N ASN A 114 2.29 27.44 -14.95
CA ASN A 114 1.12 28.26 -15.28
C ASN A 114 1.28 29.07 -16.59
N GLY A 115 2.34 28.82 -17.36
CA GLY A 115 2.68 29.54 -18.60
C GLY A 115 3.59 30.75 -18.40
N THR A 116 3.64 31.33 -17.20
CA THR A 116 4.54 32.47 -16.87
C THR A 116 5.62 32.10 -15.87
N GLY A 117 5.40 31.05 -15.07
CA GLY A 117 6.33 30.56 -14.08
C GLY A 117 5.96 29.19 -13.53
N THR A 118 6.91 28.62 -12.80
CA THR A 118 6.76 27.30 -12.19
C THR A 118 6.55 27.43 -10.68
N THR A 119 5.47 26.83 -10.18
CA THR A 119 5.17 26.75 -8.75
C THR A 119 5.24 25.32 -8.27
N LYS A 120 5.74 25.10 -7.05
CA LYS A 120 5.86 23.75 -6.46
C LYS A 120 4.78 23.56 -5.42
N HIS A 121 4.02 22.48 -5.55
CA HIS A 121 3.01 22.06 -4.60
C HIS A 121 3.39 20.68 -4.08
N PHE A 122 3.21 20.40 -2.80
CA PHE A 122 3.58 19.10 -2.26
C PHE A 122 2.56 18.60 -1.26
N GLY A 123 2.42 17.28 -1.22
CA GLY A 123 1.77 16.55 -0.16
C GLY A 123 2.82 15.82 0.65
N GLU A 124 2.53 15.58 1.93
CA GLU A 124 3.46 14.94 2.84
C GLU A 124 2.72 13.93 3.74
N ILE A 125 3.34 12.78 3.97
CA ILE A 125 2.84 11.77 4.88
C ILE A 125 4.00 11.08 5.59
N SER A 126 3.86 10.90 6.90
CA SER A 126 4.82 10.16 7.71
C SER A 126 4.48 8.67 7.76
N GLY A 127 5.51 7.85 7.81
CA GLY A 127 5.41 6.44 8.16
C GLY A 127 4.75 6.28 9.54
N VAL A 128 3.95 5.24 9.66
CA VAL A 128 3.20 4.90 10.88
C VAL A 128 3.81 3.66 11.47
N GLU A 129 3.93 3.54 12.79
CA GLU A 129 4.36 2.27 13.39
C GLU A 129 3.47 1.09 12.94
N ASP A 130 4.07 -0.10 12.81
CA ASP A 130 3.34 -1.31 12.45
C ASP A 130 2.35 -1.65 13.57
N LYS A 131 1.13 -1.16 13.46
CA LYS A 131 -0.02 -1.69 14.19
C LYS A 131 -0.24 -3.07 13.63
N GLU A 132 0.32 -4.10 14.27
CA GLU A 132 0.20 -5.51 13.89
C GLU A 132 -1.22 -5.80 13.38
N ASP A 133 -1.38 -5.73 12.06
CA ASP A 133 -2.64 -6.04 11.40
C ASP A 133 -2.90 -7.53 11.62
N GLY A 134 -4.14 -7.88 11.96
CA GLY A 134 -4.60 -9.16 12.53
C GLY A 134 -4.38 -10.42 11.70
N GLY A 135 -3.44 -10.42 10.76
CA GLY A 135 -2.89 -11.59 10.09
C GLY A 135 -2.03 -12.43 11.02
N MET A 136 -2.12 -13.76 10.87
CA MET A 136 -1.33 -14.71 11.64
C MET A 136 0.15 -14.61 11.26
N GLY A 137 0.93 -13.88 12.05
CA GLY A 137 2.39 -13.77 11.88
C GLY A 137 3.08 -15.13 11.98
N ARG A 138 4.27 -15.27 11.36
CA ARG A 138 5.03 -16.54 11.35
C ARG A 138 5.36 -17.02 12.77
N GLU A 139 5.67 -16.11 13.67
CA GLU A 139 5.95 -16.42 15.08
C GLU A 139 4.69 -16.93 15.80
N LYS A 140 3.55 -16.25 15.62
CA LYS A 140 2.25 -16.68 16.15
C LYS A 140 1.84 -18.05 15.61
N TYR A 141 2.05 -18.30 14.31
CA TYR A 141 1.85 -19.60 13.68
C TYR A 141 2.74 -20.69 14.30
N LEU A 142 4.06 -20.45 14.40
CA LEU A 142 4.98 -21.40 15.02
C LEU A 142 4.62 -21.69 16.48
N ARG A 143 4.19 -20.68 17.24
CA ARG A 143 3.73 -20.85 18.62
C ARG A 143 2.45 -21.70 18.68
N ILE A 144 1.49 -21.47 17.80
CA ILE A 144 0.25 -22.28 17.70
C ILE A 144 0.60 -23.72 17.31
N THR A 145 1.41 -23.94 16.27
CA THR A 145 1.81 -25.27 15.80
C THR A 145 2.61 -26.04 16.85
N ASN A 146 3.55 -25.40 17.55
CA ASN A 146 4.32 -26.05 18.61
C ASN A 146 3.44 -26.45 19.80
N LYS A 147 2.48 -25.60 20.19
CA LYS A 147 1.49 -25.97 21.21
C LYS A 147 0.65 -27.17 20.77
N ALA A 148 0.19 -27.19 19.53
CA ALA A 148 -0.57 -28.31 18.98
C ALA A 148 0.27 -29.60 18.96
N LYS A 149 1.54 -29.53 18.56
CA LYS A 149 2.47 -30.68 18.58
C LYS A 149 2.67 -31.25 19.98
N LEU A 150 2.84 -30.39 20.98
CA LEU A 150 2.93 -30.82 22.39
C LEU A 150 1.65 -31.52 22.85
N SER A 151 0.47 -31.00 22.49
CA SER A 151 -0.78 -31.68 22.82
C SER A 151 -0.90 -33.05 22.16
N TYR A 152 -0.57 -33.16 20.86
CA TYR A 152 -0.59 -34.45 20.15
C TYR A 152 0.37 -35.47 20.78
N ALA A 153 1.57 -35.04 21.17
CA ALA A 153 2.54 -35.92 21.83
C ALA A 153 1.99 -36.48 23.15
N VAL A 154 1.33 -35.65 23.96
CA VAL A 154 0.70 -36.09 25.23
C VAL A 154 -0.44 -37.08 24.97
N PHE A 155 -1.28 -36.85 23.96
CA PHE A 155 -2.36 -37.77 23.60
C PHE A 155 -1.83 -39.14 23.16
N ILE A 156 -0.78 -39.17 22.32
CA ILE A 156 -0.16 -40.41 21.86
C ILE A 156 0.43 -41.17 23.05
N PHE A 157 1.19 -40.49 23.92
CA PHE A 157 1.79 -41.12 25.10
C PHE A 157 0.73 -41.72 26.03
N LYS A 158 -0.35 -40.97 26.32
CA LYS A 158 -1.47 -41.49 27.11
C LYS A 158 -2.11 -42.72 26.46
N SER A 159 -2.35 -42.68 25.15
CA SER A 159 -2.93 -43.81 24.41
C SER A 159 -2.06 -45.08 24.52
N CYS A 160 -0.74 -44.95 24.40
CA CYS A 160 0.19 -46.06 24.59
C CYS A 160 0.13 -46.64 26.02
N LEU A 161 0.06 -45.78 27.05
CA LEU A 161 -0.07 -46.22 28.44
C LEU A 161 -1.39 -46.98 28.67
N TYR A 162 -2.51 -46.48 28.13
CA TYR A 162 -3.80 -47.17 28.21
C TYR A 162 -3.75 -48.54 27.51
N GLY A 163 -3.14 -48.62 26.32
CA GLY A 163 -2.97 -49.88 25.59
C GLY A 163 -2.15 -50.91 26.39
N ALA A 164 -1.04 -50.49 26.99
CA ALA A 164 -0.21 -51.37 27.82
C ALA A 164 -0.94 -51.86 29.08
N PHE A 165 -1.70 -50.98 29.75
CA PHE A 165 -2.46 -51.32 30.94
C PHE A 165 -3.57 -52.34 30.66
N VAL A 166 -4.37 -52.10 29.60
CA VAL A 166 -5.42 -53.05 29.19
C VAL A 166 -4.81 -54.38 28.75
N GLY A 167 -3.71 -54.35 27.99
CA GLY A 167 -2.99 -55.56 27.61
C GLY A 167 -2.49 -56.37 28.82
N PHE A 168 -1.96 -55.71 29.85
CA PHE A 168 -1.54 -56.35 31.09
C PHE A 168 -2.72 -56.98 31.85
N LEU A 169 -3.86 -56.27 31.95
CA LEU A 169 -5.06 -56.80 32.61
C LEU A 169 -5.59 -58.05 31.90
N VAL A 170 -5.69 -58.03 30.57
CA VAL A 170 -6.14 -59.19 29.78
C VAL A 170 -5.18 -60.37 29.96
N TRP A 171 -3.87 -60.13 29.88
CA TRP A 171 -2.87 -61.17 30.09
C TRP A 171 -2.97 -61.81 31.49
N ARG A 172 -3.17 -60.99 32.53
CA ARG A 172 -3.38 -61.48 33.91
C ARG A 172 -4.67 -62.27 34.10
N LEU A 173 -5.73 -61.95 33.35
CA LEU A 173 -7.01 -62.68 33.40
C LEU A 173 -6.99 -63.98 32.59
N GLN A 174 -6.07 -64.15 31.64
CA GLN A 174 -5.95 -65.39 30.85
C GLN A 174 -4.94 -66.40 31.42
N VAL A 175 -4.03 -65.97 32.30
CA VAL A 175 -2.98 -66.81 32.91
C VAL A 175 -3.35 -67.26 34.34
N CYS A 176 -4.47 -66.78 34.89
CA CYS A 176 -5.15 -67.32 36.07
C CYS A 176 -6.39 -68.10 35.63
#